data_AF-B7FUS3-F1
#
_entry.id   AF-B7FUS3-F1
#
_cell.length_a   1.000
_cell.length_b   1.000
_cell.length_c   1.000
_cell.angle_alpha   90.00
_cell.angle_beta   90.00
_cell.angle_gamma   90.00
#
_symmetry.space_group_name_H-M   'P 1'
#
loop_
_entity.id
_entity.type
_entity.pdbx_description
1 polymer ?
#
loop_
_entity_poly.entity_id
_entity_poly.type
_entity_poly.pdbx_seq_one_letter_code
_entity_poly.pdbx_strand_id
1 'polypeptide(L)'
;MGRGVIIFCVKNFAVWLLIITSAVSIQAWIPLPLSATVKARIDSTTLFFSRYKTPLYHGGNEESYGPPAPAVDSRYYTYVEAPVQSSRSRDTKQPITLSRFLSDAVKENAELRDLESLFMGIQMACKTIASLVNRAGLVYSITEDIRDDITDGRFYSMKRLDHLSTVVLKNALKYTGKCEVLAPKSRLDNESPAQHQPGVLIAKSMDSNYVACLDPLDGSGNADASICTGTVFGVFEKETSTGISLWKKSREDRDRELVDSVLQPGKNMRAAGYCLYSSATVLVFTLGESVQGFTLDPQMQEFVLTHPDLTIPKRGSVYSCNEANSEGWDDAYNSYLRNLKTGKGETGKRYAHRYVGSMVGDIHRTLLYGGIFAYPADRLEHPDGNLQLLYKAAPMAYIVHTAGGKAIDGRSGSLLEVRPDRVHQKSPCFIGSYDDVSEWESYLSDNEGIYYKKGRD
;
A
#
# COMPACT_ATOMS: atom_id res chain seq x y z
N MET A 1 50.67 32.07 27.68
CA MET A 1 50.83 30.82 26.90
C MET A 1 49.56 30.60 26.10
N GLY A 2 49.66 30.47 24.78
CA GLY A 2 48.48 30.29 23.93
C GLY A 2 48.10 28.83 23.73
N ARG A 3 46.80 28.58 23.60
CA ARG A 3 46.26 27.64 22.60
C ARG A 3 45.25 28.42 21.79
N GLY A 4 45.64 28.83 20.59
CA GLY A 4 44.74 29.50 19.66
C GLY A 4 43.93 28.50 18.86
N VAL A 5 42.73 28.89 18.45
CA VAL A 5 42.10 28.39 17.23
C VAL A 5 41.70 29.61 16.41
N ILE A 6 42.17 29.64 15.17
CA ILE A 6 41.85 30.67 14.19
C ILE A 6 40.51 30.30 13.56
N ILE A 7 39.57 31.24 13.50
CA ILE A 7 38.35 31.11 12.69
C ILE A 7 38.40 32.18 11.60
N PHE A 8 38.49 31.73 10.34
CA PHE A 8 38.19 32.59 9.20
C PHE A 8 36.68 32.83 9.15
N CYS A 9 36.28 34.10 9.15
CA CYS A 9 34.89 34.49 8.94
C CYS A 9 34.74 35.06 7.53
N VAL A 10 33.87 34.44 6.72
CA VAL A 10 33.31 35.04 5.51
C VAL A 10 31.79 34.95 5.62
N LYS A 11 31.09 36.06 5.35
CA LYS A 11 29.65 36.18 5.53
C LYS A 11 28.87 35.28 4.56
N ASN A 12 28.21 34.24 5.08
CA ASN A 12 26.79 33.89 4.91
C ASN A 12 26.56 32.37 5.12
N PHE A 13 25.44 32.02 5.78
CA PHE A 13 25.00 30.67 6.20
C PHE A 13 25.81 29.95 7.31
N ALA A 14 25.17 29.78 8.48
CA ALA A 14 25.46 28.80 9.54
C ALA A 14 24.13 28.61 10.34
N VAL A 15 23.56 27.41 10.52
CA VAL A 15 23.98 26.23 11.29
C VAL A 15 23.82 26.41 12.82
N TRP A 16 22.95 25.60 13.41
CA TRP A 16 22.78 25.45 14.86
C TRP A 16 23.45 24.16 15.35
N LEU A 17 24.11 24.22 16.50
CA LEU A 17 24.70 23.07 17.19
C LEU A 17 24.15 22.98 18.62
N LEU A 18 23.77 21.78 19.05
CA LEU A 18 23.18 21.52 20.37
C LEU A 18 24.29 21.23 21.41
N ILE A 19 24.31 21.96 22.53
CA ILE A 19 25.06 21.57 23.74
C ILE A 19 24.16 21.78 24.95
N ILE A 20 23.91 20.71 25.71
CA ILE A 20 23.13 20.73 26.95
C ILE A 20 24.08 20.88 28.15
N THR A 21 23.84 21.87 29.00
CA THR A 21 24.34 21.91 30.38
C THR A 21 23.22 22.35 31.34
N SER A 22 23.39 22.02 32.63
CA SER A 22 22.30 21.83 33.58
C SER A 22 21.87 23.06 34.39
N ALA A 23 20.55 23.29 34.44
CA ALA A 23 19.73 23.72 35.59
C ALA A 23 19.91 25.12 36.26
N VAL A 24 18.77 25.85 36.38
CA VAL A 24 18.40 26.81 37.47
C VAL A 24 19.16 28.17 37.50
N SER A 25 18.56 29.38 37.58
CA SER A 25 17.14 29.80 37.72
C SER A 25 16.88 31.32 37.49
N ILE A 26 15.60 31.67 37.28
CA ILE A 26 14.86 32.90 37.70
C ILE A 26 15.13 34.28 37.04
N GLN A 27 14.02 34.96 36.71
CA GLN A 27 13.89 36.43 36.54
C GLN A 27 12.67 36.99 37.32
N ALA A 28 12.56 38.32 37.47
CA ALA A 28 11.85 39.03 38.56
C ALA A 28 11.26 40.40 38.07
N TRP A 29 10.36 41.16 38.75
CA TRP A 29 9.67 41.08 40.06
C TRP A 29 8.55 42.16 40.13
N ILE A 30 7.37 41.93 40.75
CA ILE A 30 6.48 43.00 41.32
C ILE A 30 5.74 42.52 42.58
N PRO A 31 5.72 43.28 43.71
CA PRO A 31 4.98 42.94 44.95
C PRO A 31 3.83 43.91 45.32
N LEU A 32 2.87 43.44 46.13
CA LEU A 32 1.95 44.24 46.99
C LEU A 32 1.65 43.43 48.29
N PRO A 33 1.25 44.07 49.43
CA PRO A 33 1.56 43.57 50.77
C PRO A 33 0.47 42.76 51.51
N LEU A 34 0.88 42.08 52.59
CA LEU A 34 0.04 41.25 53.48
C LEU A 34 -0.94 42.06 54.35
N SER A 35 -2.12 41.49 54.62
CA SER A 35 -2.71 41.42 55.97
C SER A 35 -3.78 40.31 56.09
N ALA A 36 -4.12 39.92 57.33
CA ALA A 36 -5.17 38.98 57.75
C ALA A 36 -4.94 37.45 57.57
N THR A 37 -4.59 36.83 58.69
CA THR A 37 -4.46 35.38 59.00
C THR A 37 -5.82 34.65 59.04
N VAL A 38 -5.84 33.32 58.86
CA VAL A 38 -6.44 32.33 59.82
C VAL A 38 -6.17 30.87 59.39
N LYS A 39 -6.07 29.95 60.37
CA LYS A 39 -5.88 28.49 60.21
C LYS A 39 -7.23 27.74 60.07
N ALA A 40 -7.29 26.73 59.19
CA ALA A 40 -7.94 25.42 59.39
C ALA A 40 -7.70 24.59 58.11
N ARG A 41 -7.07 23.40 58.14
CA ARG A 41 -7.57 22.07 58.57
C ARG A 41 -8.64 21.51 57.61
N ILE A 42 -8.32 20.34 57.04
CA ILE A 42 -9.15 19.56 56.13
C ILE A 42 -10.48 19.19 56.81
N ASP A 43 -11.58 19.32 56.07
CA ASP A 43 -12.80 18.56 56.32
C ASP A 43 -13.46 18.15 54.98
N SER A 44 -14.47 17.30 55.08
CA SER A 44 -14.98 16.41 54.04
C SER A 44 -16.40 16.77 53.57
N THR A 45 -16.90 16.04 52.56
CA THR A 45 -18.26 16.13 51.97
C THR A 45 -18.49 17.39 51.09
N THR A 46 -19.35 17.44 50.07
CA THR A 46 -20.37 16.53 49.53
C THR A 46 -20.50 16.73 48.01
N LEU A 47 -20.75 15.67 47.23
CA LEU A 47 -21.60 15.79 46.02
C LEU A 47 -22.35 14.46 45.78
N PHE A 48 -23.63 14.58 45.42
CA PHE A 48 -24.62 13.52 45.59
C PHE A 48 -24.57 12.45 44.47
N PHE A 49 -24.66 11.17 44.87
CA PHE A 49 -25.32 10.13 44.07
C PHE A 49 -26.55 9.62 44.83
N SER A 50 -27.62 9.34 44.08
CA SER A 50 -28.92 8.94 44.64
C SER A 50 -28.85 7.56 45.33
N ARG A 51 -29.51 7.44 46.50
CA ARG A 51 -29.57 6.23 47.33
C ARG A 51 -30.43 5.13 46.69
N TYR A 52 -30.17 3.87 47.06
CA TYR A 52 -31.08 3.10 47.93
C TYR A 52 -30.40 1.89 48.64
N LYS A 53 -30.15 2.10 49.94
CA LYS A 53 -30.30 1.20 51.13
C LYS A 53 -29.67 -0.21 51.22
N THR A 54 -28.58 -0.30 51.99
CA THR A 54 -28.38 -1.02 53.30
C THR A 54 -29.22 -2.29 53.64
N PRO A 55 -28.68 -3.27 54.42
CA PRO A 55 -27.68 -3.07 55.49
C PRO A 55 -26.48 -4.04 55.55
N LEU A 56 -25.50 -3.65 56.39
CA LEU A 56 -24.32 -4.42 56.79
C LEU A 56 -24.66 -5.50 57.83
N TYR A 57 -23.91 -6.60 57.79
CA TYR A 57 -23.68 -7.48 58.95
C TYR A 57 -22.17 -7.59 59.21
N HIS A 58 -21.77 -7.73 60.46
CA HIS A 58 -20.38 -7.96 60.86
C HIS A 58 -20.10 -9.45 61.10
N GLY A 59 -18.87 -9.88 60.85
CA GLY A 59 -18.25 -11.02 61.52
C GLY A 59 -17.67 -12.10 60.60
N GLY A 60 -16.55 -12.69 61.04
CA GLY A 60 -16.04 -13.97 60.54
C GLY A 60 -14.74 -13.86 59.74
N ASN A 61 -13.68 -14.49 60.26
CA ASN A 61 -12.54 -14.93 59.44
C ASN A 61 -12.98 -16.16 58.64
N GLU A 62 -12.74 -16.19 57.33
CA GLU A 62 -12.63 -17.44 56.57
C GLU A 62 -11.83 -17.19 55.28
N GLU A 63 -11.00 -18.17 54.90
CA GLU A 63 -10.20 -18.12 53.68
C GLU A 63 -11.13 -18.27 52.46
N SER A 64 -11.07 -17.33 51.50
CA SER A 64 -11.82 -17.47 50.24
C SER A 64 -10.99 -17.02 49.03
N TYR A 65 -11.01 -17.88 48.01
CA TYR A 65 -10.36 -17.65 46.73
C TYR A 65 -10.92 -16.39 46.06
N GLY A 66 -10.02 -15.56 45.50
CA GLY A 66 -10.43 -14.46 44.61
C GLY A 66 -11.17 -14.98 43.38
N PRO A 67 -12.06 -14.18 42.77
CA PRO A 67 -12.85 -14.62 41.62
C PRO A 67 -11.95 -14.98 40.44
N PRO A 68 -12.29 -16.02 39.64
CA PRO A 68 -11.55 -16.35 38.44
C PRO A 68 -11.62 -15.17 37.45
N ALA A 69 -10.56 -15.01 36.65
CA ALA A 69 -10.55 -14.06 35.55
C ALA A 69 -11.78 -14.25 34.64
N PRO A 70 -12.35 -13.17 34.06
CA PRO A 70 -13.57 -13.26 33.27
C PRO A 70 -13.39 -14.27 32.14
N ALA A 71 -14.31 -15.25 32.08
CA ALA A 71 -14.27 -16.30 31.07
C ALA A 71 -14.37 -15.68 29.67
N VAL A 72 -13.34 -15.93 28.85
CA VAL A 72 -13.32 -15.50 27.44
C VAL A 72 -14.46 -16.20 26.71
N ASP A 73 -15.31 -15.43 26.03
CA ASP A 73 -16.42 -15.98 25.25
C ASP A 73 -15.87 -16.76 24.04
N SER A 74 -15.76 -18.07 24.20
CA SER A 74 -15.19 -19.01 23.23
C SER A 74 -15.96 -19.09 21.91
N ARG A 75 -17.13 -18.43 21.80
CA ARG A 75 -17.88 -18.29 20.54
C ARG A 75 -17.18 -17.41 19.50
N TYR A 76 -16.18 -16.62 19.90
CA TYR A 76 -15.44 -15.71 19.01
C TYR A 76 -13.97 -16.09 18.80
N TYR A 77 -13.44 -17.09 19.52
CA TYR A 77 -12.06 -17.55 19.41
C TYR A 77 -11.97 -19.07 19.45
N THR A 78 -12.10 -19.70 18.29
CA THR A 78 -11.77 -21.13 18.14
C THR A 78 -10.26 -21.28 17.95
N TYR A 79 -9.56 -21.83 18.95
CA TYR A 79 -8.22 -22.37 18.70
C TYR A 79 -8.37 -23.58 17.77
N VAL A 80 -7.91 -23.44 16.53
CA VAL A 80 -7.77 -24.59 15.62
C VAL A 80 -6.48 -25.32 16.02
N GLU A 81 -6.63 -26.39 16.79
CA GLU A 81 -5.54 -27.36 16.93
C GLU A 81 -5.25 -27.96 15.55
N ALA A 82 -4.06 -27.68 15.02
CA ALA A 82 -3.67 -28.15 13.71
C ALA A 82 -3.56 -29.69 13.70
N PRO A 83 -4.11 -30.38 12.67
CA PRO A 83 -4.06 -31.83 12.62
C PRO A 83 -2.61 -32.31 12.45
N VAL A 84 -2.21 -33.29 13.27
CA VAL A 84 -0.90 -33.93 13.19
C VAL A 84 -0.81 -34.71 11.88
N GLN A 85 0.02 -34.23 10.94
CA GLN A 85 0.42 -34.99 9.74
C GLN A 85 1.93 -35.03 9.60
N SER A 86 2.41 -36.13 9.01
CA SER A 86 3.77 -36.63 9.21
C SER A 86 4.83 -36.12 8.24
N SER A 87 6.06 -36.01 8.76
CA SER A 87 7.32 -36.17 8.04
C SER A 87 7.62 -35.25 6.84
N ARG A 88 7.89 -33.97 7.11
CA ARG A 88 9.15 -33.31 6.72
C ARG A 88 9.60 -32.39 7.84
N SER A 89 10.88 -32.42 8.21
CA SER A 89 11.43 -31.66 9.33
C SER A 89 11.48 -30.15 9.04
N ARG A 90 10.46 -29.40 9.48
CA ARG A 90 10.51 -27.94 9.56
C ARG A 90 10.92 -27.52 10.97
N ASP A 91 12.21 -27.26 11.15
CA ASP A 91 12.74 -26.68 12.38
C ASP A 91 12.55 -25.15 12.36
N THR A 92 11.30 -24.70 12.57
CA THR A 92 10.91 -23.29 12.42
C THR A 92 10.08 -22.79 13.61
N LYS A 93 10.74 -22.56 14.75
CA LYS A 93 10.18 -21.79 15.89
C LYS A 93 10.56 -20.30 15.89
N GLN A 94 11.34 -19.83 14.92
CA GLN A 94 11.80 -18.44 14.83
C GLN A 94 11.10 -17.67 13.70
N PRO A 95 10.71 -16.40 13.92
CA PRO A 95 10.16 -15.55 12.87
C PRO A 95 11.22 -15.30 11.78
N ILE A 96 10.78 -15.35 10.52
CA ILE A 96 11.62 -15.02 9.36
C ILE A 96 11.34 -13.57 8.99
N THR A 97 12.35 -12.69 9.10
CA THR A 97 12.23 -11.30 8.63
C THR A 97 12.41 -11.22 7.11
N LEU A 98 11.87 -10.18 6.48
CA LEU A 98 12.05 -9.90 5.05
C LEU A 98 13.53 -9.87 4.66
N SER A 99 14.36 -9.19 5.45
CA SER A 99 15.80 -9.11 5.23
C SER A 99 16.46 -10.49 5.29
N ARG A 100 16.08 -11.35 6.24
CA ARG A 100 16.56 -12.74 6.27
C ARG A 100 16.12 -13.52 5.04
N PHE A 101 14.84 -13.43 4.67
CA PHE A 101 14.28 -14.13 3.51
C PHE A 101 15.01 -13.76 2.21
N LEU A 102 15.23 -12.46 1.97
CA LEU A 102 15.94 -11.98 0.79
C LEU A 102 17.41 -12.44 0.80
N SER A 103 18.11 -12.32 1.94
CA SER A 103 19.49 -12.79 2.04
C SER A 103 19.63 -14.32 1.93
N ASP A 104 18.61 -15.09 2.30
CA ASP A 104 18.55 -16.54 2.08
C ASP A 104 18.31 -16.85 0.59
N ALA A 105 17.36 -16.17 -0.08
CA ALA A 105 17.14 -16.27 -1.52
C ALA A 105 18.38 -15.88 -2.37
N VAL A 106 19.16 -14.87 -1.94
CA VAL A 106 20.41 -14.46 -2.59
C VAL A 106 21.54 -15.50 -2.44
N LYS A 107 21.51 -16.34 -1.40
CA LYS A 107 22.45 -17.48 -1.27
C LYS A 107 22.11 -18.60 -2.25
N GLU A 108 20.82 -18.82 -2.50
CA GLU A 108 20.32 -19.84 -3.43
C GLU A 108 20.49 -19.39 -4.89
N ASN A 109 20.21 -18.11 -5.19
CA ASN A 109 20.48 -17.48 -6.47
C ASN A 109 21.18 -16.11 -6.33
N ALA A 110 22.48 -16.09 -6.64
CA ALA A 110 23.31 -14.90 -6.55
C ALA A 110 22.89 -13.74 -7.49
N GLU A 111 22.12 -14.02 -8.55
CA GLU A 111 21.60 -12.99 -9.48
C GLU A 111 20.57 -12.07 -8.80
N LEU A 112 19.91 -12.54 -7.72
CA LEU A 112 18.93 -11.76 -6.97
C LEU A 112 19.54 -10.67 -6.06
N ARG A 113 20.87 -10.58 -5.97
CA ARG A 113 21.57 -9.67 -5.02
C ARG A 113 21.24 -8.19 -5.22
N ASP A 114 21.04 -7.79 -6.46
CA ASP A 114 20.73 -6.39 -6.78
C ASP A 114 19.22 -6.09 -6.67
N LEU A 115 18.40 -7.14 -6.71
CA LEU A 115 16.99 -7.09 -6.36
C LEU A 115 16.81 -6.95 -4.84
N GLU A 116 17.59 -7.65 -4.01
CA GLU A 116 17.67 -7.44 -2.55
C GLU A 116 17.95 -5.96 -2.22
N SER A 117 18.90 -5.34 -2.93
CA SER A 117 19.26 -3.92 -2.72
C SER A 117 18.11 -2.95 -3.05
N LEU A 118 17.32 -3.24 -4.10
CA LEU A 118 16.10 -2.49 -4.41
C LEU A 118 15.03 -2.69 -3.33
N PHE A 119 14.80 -3.94 -2.92
CA PHE A 119 13.82 -4.29 -1.89
C PHE A 119 14.15 -3.67 -0.52
N MET A 120 15.44 -3.50 -0.16
CA MET A 120 15.88 -2.76 1.02
C MET A 120 15.37 -1.30 1.00
N GLY A 121 15.48 -0.62 -0.15
CA GLY A 121 14.94 0.73 -0.32
C GLY A 121 13.40 0.77 -0.26
N ILE A 122 12.73 -0.18 -0.90
CA ILE A 122 11.26 -0.31 -0.87
C ILE A 122 10.76 -0.56 0.55
N GLN A 123 11.30 -1.51 1.30
CA GLN A 123 10.83 -1.79 2.66
C GLN A 123 11.03 -0.59 3.61
N MET A 124 12.12 0.16 3.47
CA MET A 124 12.38 1.37 4.25
C MET A 124 11.38 2.47 3.94
N ALA A 125 11.04 2.65 2.67
CA ALA A 125 9.96 3.55 2.25
C ALA A 125 8.62 3.11 2.83
N CYS A 126 8.26 1.83 2.69
CA CYS A 126 6.99 1.29 3.18
C CYS A 126 6.82 1.41 4.70
N LYS A 127 7.85 1.11 5.50
CA LYS A 127 7.86 1.35 6.96
C LYS A 127 7.59 2.83 7.29
N THR A 128 8.20 3.73 6.51
CA THR A 128 8.06 5.19 6.70
C THR A 128 6.67 5.69 6.28
N ILE A 129 6.18 5.29 5.11
CA ILE A 129 4.86 5.65 4.58
C ILE A 129 3.76 5.12 5.50
N ALA A 130 3.88 3.89 6.02
CA ALA A 130 2.95 3.35 7.01
C ALA A 130 2.84 4.24 8.27
N SER A 131 3.98 4.73 8.79
CA SER A 131 4.01 5.67 9.92
C SER A 131 3.37 7.03 9.60
N LEU A 132 3.45 7.48 8.34
CA LEU A 132 2.80 8.70 7.87
C LEU A 132 1.29 8.54 7.69
N VAL A 133 0.85 7.47 7.03
CA VAL A 133 -0.57 7.13 6.83
C VAL A 133 -1.27 6.98 8.18
N ASN A 134 -0.69 6.22 9.11
CA ASN A 134 -1.22 6.03 10.48
C ASN A 134 -1.29 7.32 11.31
N ARG A 135 -0.65 8.40 10.86
CA ARG A 135 -0.61 9.71 11.54
C ARG A 135 -1.16 10.85 10.67
N ALA A 136 -1.76 10.56 9.51
CA ALA A 136 -2.18 11.55 8.52
C ALA A 136 -3.00 12.69 9.16
N GLY A 137 -4.09 12.36 9.87
CA GLY A 137 -4.93 13.34 10.56
C GLY A 137 -4.21 14.18 11.64
N LEU A 138 -3.13 13.67 12.24
CA LEU A 138 -2.30 14.41 13.20
C LEU A 138 -1.27 15.31 12.51
N VAL A 139 -0.72 14.87 11.37
CA VAL A 139 0.25 15.65 10.59
C VAL A 139 -0.44 16.84 9.94
N TYR A 140 -1.67 16.67 9.42
CA TYR A 140 -2.40 17.73 8.73
C TYR A 140 -3.12 18.72 9.63
N SER A 141 -3.43 18.36 10.89
CA SER A 141 -4.08 19.27 11.85
C SER A 141 -3.13 20.30 12.47
N ILE A 142 -1.82 20.13 12.35
CA ILE A 142 -0.80 20.98 13.02
C ILE A 142 -0.18 22.01 12.05
N THR A 143 -0.29 21.82 10.74
CA THR A 143 0.26 22.78 9.75
C THR A 143 -0.72 23.93 9.49
N GLU A 144 -0.70 24.96 10.35
CA GLU A 144 -1.49 26.20 10.19
C GLU A 144 -1.07 27.07 8.99
N ASP A 145 0.06 26.77 8.36
CA ASP A 145 0.86 27.76 7.61
C ASP A 145 0.71 27.69 6.07
N ILE A 146 -0.49 27.39 5.56
CA ILE A 146 -0.79 27.49 4.11
C ILE A 146 -2.11 28.24 3.91
N ARG A 147 -2.02 29.39 3.24
CA ARG A 147 -3.12 30.31 2.88
C ARG A 147 -3.99 29.80 1.72
N ASP A 148 -4.16 28.50 1.59
CA ASP A 148 -4.92 27.88 0.50
C ASP A 148 -6.38 27.67 0.93
N ASP A 149 -7.29 27.91 0.00
CA ASP A 149 -8.73 27.95 0.23
C ASP A 149 -9.27 26.60 0.74
N ILE A 150 -9.97 26.61 1.89
CA ILE A 150 -10.34 25.42 2.68
C ILE A 150 -11.52 24.65 2.04
N THR A 151 -12.03 25.12 0.89
CA THR A 151 -13.29 24.70 0.28
C THR A 151 -13.34 23.25 -0.24
N ASP A 152 -12.22 22.57 -0.45
CA ASP A 152 -12.19 21.12 -0.75
C ASP A 152 -11.02 20.38 -0.06
N GLY A 153 -11.14 20.18 1.26
CA GLY A 153 -10.11 19.56 2.09
C GLY A 153 -9.61 18.19 1.60
N ARG A 154 -10.47 17.38 0.93
CA ARG A 154 -10.11 16.05 0.43
C ARG A 154 -9.06 16.12 -0.70
N PHE A 155 -9.16 17.10 -1.59
CA PHE A 155 -8.25 17.22 -2.71
C PHE A 155 -6.83 17.65 -2.27
N TYR A 156 -6.73 18.43 -1.19
CA TYR A 156 -5.46 18.91 -0.65
C TYR A 156 -4.72 17.85 0.17
N SER A 157 -5.40 17.07 1.01
CA SER A 157 -4.80 15.97 1.78
C SER A 157 -4.22 14.88 0.87
N MET A 158 -4.98 14.48 -0.15
CA MET A 158 -4.53 13.59 -1.24
C MET A 158 -3.20 14.03 -1.81
N LYS A 159 -3.16 15.27 -2.33
CA LYS A 159 -1.96 15.84 -2.96
C LYS A 159 -0.77 15.92 -2.01
N ARG A 160 -1.01 16.24 -0.73
CA ARG A 160 0.03 16.30 0.31
C ARG A 160 0.59 14.91 0.63
N LEU A 161 -0.26 13.91 0.82
CA LEU A 161 0.18 12.56 1.17
C LEU A 161 0.89 11.87 -0.01
N ASP A 162 0.43 12.10 -1.24
CA ASP A 162 1.09 11.59 -2.45
C ASP A 162 2.44 12.25 -2.67
N HIS A 163 2.52 13.58 -2.52
CA HIS A 163 3.80 14.28 -2.60
C HIS A 163 4.79 13.75 -1.54
N LEU A 164 4.34 13.60 -0.30
CA LEU A 164 5.18 13.12 0.80
C LEU A 164 5.63 11.67 0.58
N SER A 165 4.73 10.78 0.18
CA SER A 165 5.03 9.38 -0.15
C SER A 165 6.01 9.27 -1.33
N THR A 166 5.84 10.12 -2.35
CA THR A 166 6.78 10.24 -3.48
C THR A 166 8.17 10.65 -3.00
N VAL A 167 8.27 11.67 -2.12
CA VAL A 167 9.54 12.13 -1.56
C VAL A 167 10.21 11.06 -0.71
N VAL A 168 9.44 10.39 0.16
CA VAL A 168 9.94 9.29 1.01
C VAL A 168 10.47 8.13 0.18
N LEU A 169 9.69 7.64 -0.78
CA LEU A 169 10.10 6.50 -1.62
C LEU A 169 11.34 6.85 -2.47
N LYS A 170 11.35 8.03 -3.10
CA LYS A 170 12.50 8.54 -3.86
C LYS A 170 13.76 8.66 -3.00
N ASN A 171 13.63 9.15 -1.77
CA ASN A 171 14.76 9.33 -0.87
C ASN A 171 15.27 8.00 -0.32
N ALA A 172 14.38 7.10 0.12
CA ALA A 172 14.76 5.77 0.61
C ALA A 172 15.51 4.97 -0.47
N LEU A 173 15.03 4.98 -1.71
CA LEU A 173 15.70 4.36 -2.85
C LEU A 173 17.09 4.97 -3.09
N LYS A 174 17.22 6.31 -3.11
CA LYS A 174 18.51 6.98 -3.29
C LYS A 174 19.49 6.74 -2.15
N TYR A 175 19.03 6.71 -0.90
CA TYR A 175 19.87 6.52 0.28
C TYR A 175 20.39 5.09 0.45
N THR A 176 19.93 4.12 -0.35
CA THR A 176 20.64 2.84 -0.53
C THR A 176 22.06 3.02 -1.09
N GLY A 177 22.35 4.15 -1.74
CA GLY A 177 23.59 4.39 -2.50
C GLY A 177 23.65 3.60 -3.82
N LYS A 178 22.66 2.75 -4.10
CA LYS A 178 22.64 1.78 -5.19
C LYS A 178 21.55 2.03 -6.24
N CYS A 179 20.73 3.07 -6.10
CA CYS A 179 19.66 3.36 -7.05
C CYS A 179 19.73 4.78 -7.66
N GLU A 180 19.70 4.85 -8.98
CA GLU A 180 19.28 6.06 -9.72
C GLU A 180 17.74 6.13 -9.70
N VAL A 181 17.17 7.33 -9.53
CA VAL A 181 15.70 7.52 -9.48
C VAL A 181 15.27 8.71 -10.33
N LEU A 182 14.41 8.42 -11.31
CA LEU A 182 13.73 9.33 -12.21
C LEU A 182 12.26 9.47 -11.80
N ALA A 183 11.75 10.70 -11.82
CA ALA A 183 10.30 10.94 -11.83
C ALA A 183 9.96 11.38 -13.27
N PRO A 184 9.33 10.51 -14.09
CA PRO A 184 9.01 10.85 -15.46
C PRO A 184 8.00 12.00 -15.48
N LYS A 185 8.20 12.96 -16.40
CA LYS A 185 7.21 14.01 -16.64
C LYS A 185 6.07 13.44 -17.45
N SER A 186 4.83 13.72 -17.06
CA SER A 186 3.69 13.46 -17.93
C SER A 186 3.83 14.28 -19.22
N ARG A 187 3.76 13.62 -20.38
CA ARG A 187 3.53 14.29 -21.66
C ARG A 187 2.05 14.70 -21.69
N LEU A 188 1.81 15.95 -21.32
CA LEU A 188 0.54 16.63 -21.58
C LEU A 188 0.23 16.58 -23.07
N ASP A 189 -1.01 16.21 -23.39
CA ASP A 189 -1.66 16.60 -24.65
C ASP A 189 -3.17 16.87 -24.45
N ASN A 190 -3.88 16.16 -23.56
CA ASN A 190 -5.33 16.42 -23.30
C ASN A 190 -5.86 16.12 -21.87
N GLU A 191 -5.02 15.74 -20.90
CA GLU A 191 -5.50 15.46 -19.53
C GLU A 191 -5.71 16.75 -18.73
N SER A 192 -6.94 16.97 -18.24
CA SER A 192 -7.31 18.17 -17.47
C SER A 192 -6.49 18.30 -16.18
N PRO A 193 -6.02 19.51 -15.79
CA PRO A 193 -5.35 19.77 -14.50
C PRO A 193 -6.16 19.37 -13.25
N ALA A 194 -7.46 19.11 -13.39
CA ALA A 194 -8.32 18.58 -12.34
C ALA A 194 -8.03 17.09 -12.02
N GLN A 195 -7.45 16.32 -12.96
CA GLN A 195 -7.04 14.94 -12.71
C GLN A 195 -5.68 14.95 -12.00
N HIS A 196 -5.71 14.65 -10.70
CA HIS A 196 -4.50 14.46 -9.90
C HIS A 196 -3.68 13.27 -10.44
N GLN A 197 -2.44 13.52 -10.84
CA GLN A 197 -1.54 12.49 -11.36
C GLN A 197 -0.71 11.89 -10.21
N PRO A 198 -0.67 10.56 -10.05
CA PRO A 198 0.13 9.91 -9.01
C PRO A 198 1.63 10.10 -9.30
N GLY A 199 2.42 10.26 -8.23
CA GLY A 199 3.85 10.58 -8.28
C GLY A 199 4.76 9.42 -8.66
N VAL A 200 4.47 8.72 -9.75
CA VAL A 200 5.21 7.54 -10.21
C VAL A 200 6.73 7.77 -10.23
N LEU A 201 7.48 6.77 -9.79
CA LEU A 201 8.94 6.76 -9.82
C LEU A 201 9.44 5.61 -10.69
N ILE A 202 10.52 5.86 -11.42
CA ILE A 202 11.31 4.83 -12.08
C ILE A 202 12.67 4.77 -11.38
N ALA A 203 13.02 3.61 -10.83
CA ALA A 203 14.25 3.38 -10.10
C ALA A 203 15.12 2.35 -10.83
N LYS A 204 16.38 2.68 -11.08
CA LYS A 204 17.37 1.77 -11.67
C LYS A 204 18.40 1.38 -10.64
N SER A 205 18.62 0.09 -10.46
CA SER A 205 19.76 -0.41 -9.69
C SER A 205 21.07 -0.11 -10.44
N MET A 206 22.09 0.37 -9.73
CA MET A 206 23.36 0.83 -10.31
C MET A 206 24.26 -0.32 -10.72
N ASP A 207 24.22 -1.40 -9.95
CA ASP A 207 25.10 -2.56 -10.10
C ASP A 207 24.50 -3.62 -11.06
N SER A 208 23.28 -3.44 -11.57
CA SER A 208 22.55 -4.42 -12.36
C SER A 208 21.71 -3.82 -13.51
N ASN A 209 21.03 -4.71 -14.25
CA ASN A 209 20.04 -4.35 -15.26
C ASN A 209 18.63 -4.12 -14.70
N TYR A 210 18.39 -4.26 -13.39
CA TYR A 210 17.04 -4.12 -12.84
C TYR A 210 16.54 -2.68 -12.84
N VAL A 211 15.32 -2.49 -13.36
CA VAL A 211 14.60 -1.23 -13.42
C VAL A 211 13.18 -1.43 -12.90
N ALA A 212 12.76 -0.61 -11.94
CA ALA A 212 11.48 -0.72 -11.26
C ALA A 212 10.61 0.50 -11.53
N CYS A 213 9.31 0.28 -11.75
CA CYS A 213 8.31 1.33 -11.81
C CYS A 213 7.41 1.22 -10.57
N LEU A 214 7.24 2.32 -9.84
CA LEU A 214 6.60 2.33 -8.52
C LEU A 214 5.53 3.42 -8.43
N ASP A 215 4.34 3.06 -7.95
CA ASP A 215 3.33 3.99 -7.44
C ASP A 215 3.57 4.20 -5.94
N PRO A 216 3.96 5.40 -5.48
CA PRO A 216 4.20 5.64 -4.07
C PRO A 216 2.96 5.40 -3.19
N LEU A 217 1.76 5.74 -3.69
CA LEU A 217 0.53 5.60 -2.92
C LEU A 217 -0.74 5.52 -3.79
N ASP A 218 -1.22 4.31 -4.02
CA ASP A 218 -2.57 4.03 -4.46
C ASP A 218 -3.61 4.36 -3.37
N GLY A 219 -4.77 4.83 -3.81
CA GLY A 219 -5.92 5.08 -2.94
C GLY A 219 -5.77 6.30 -2.03
N SER A 220 -4.88 7.25 -2.32
CA SER A 220 -4.64 8.44 -1.48
C SER A 220 -5.90 9.25 -1.12
N GLY A 221 -6.94 9.24 -1.97
CA GLY A 221 -8.27 9.81 -1.70
C GLY A 221 -9.01 9.21 -0.51
N ASN A 222 -8.55 8.05 -0.05
CA ASN A 222 -9.15 7.29 1.03
C ASN A 222 -8.45 7.54 2.38
N ALA A 223 -7.29 8.21 2.39
CA ALA A 223 -6.48 8.40 3.59
C ALA A 223 -7.19 9.23 4.68
N ASP A 224 -7.85 10.33 4.30
CA ASP A 224 -8.67 11.14 5.24
C ASP A 224 -9.83 10.35 5.83
N ALA A 225 -10.42 9.45 5.04
CA ALA A 225 -11.48 8.55 5.48
C ALA A 225 -10.97 7.40 6.36
N SER A 226 -9.65 7.32 6.63
CA SER A 226 -8.98 6.21 7.31
C SER A 226 -9.26 4.85 6.68
N ILE A 227 -9.52 4.85 5.37
CA ILE A 227 -9.68 3.66 4.53
C ILE A 227 -8.29 3.27 3.99
N CYS A 228 -8.10 1.98 3.71
CA CYS A 228 -6.78 1.47 3.33
C CYS A 228 -6.24 2.08 2.02
N THR A 229 -4.92 2.18 1.96
CA THR A 229 -4.12 2.68 0.84
C THR A 229 -2.95 1.74 0.58
N GLY A 230 -2.08 1.99 -0.39
CA GLY A 230 -0.87 1.17 -0.52
C GLY A 230 0.15 1.62 -1.56
N THR A 231 1.40 1.20 -1.41
CA THR A 231 2.45 1.39 -2.44
C THR A 231 2.43 0.21 -3.40
N VAL A 232 2.65 0.41 -4.70
CA VAL A 232 2.72 -0.66 -5.71
C VAL A 232 4.03 -0.58 -6.48
N PHE A 233 4.63 -1.72 -6.86
CA PHE A 233 5.85 -1.74 -7.67
C PHE A 233 5.92 -2.96 -8.59
N GLY A 234 6.44 -2.74 -9.80
CA GLY A 234 6.86 -3.80 -10.73
C GLY A 234 8.33 -3.62 -11.10
N VAL A 235 9.08 -4.72 -11.20
CA VAL A 235 10.52 -4.74 -11.51
C VAL A 235 10.73 -5.51 -12.80
N PHE A 236 11.34 -4.86 -13.77
CA PHE A 236 11.76 -5.43 -15.04
C PHE A 236 13.28 -5.55 -15.10
N GLU A 237 13.75 -6.32 -16.07
CA GLU A 237 15.15 -6.31 -16.48
C GLU A 237 15.29 -5.48 -17.75
N LYS A 238 16.28 -4.58 -17.78
CA LYS A 238 16.60 -3.80 -18.97
C LYS A 238 17.26 -4.69 -20.02
N GLU A 239 16.71 -4.72 -21.23
CA GLU A 239 17.36 -5.35 -22.38
C GLU A 239 18.76 -4.74 -22.61
N THR A 240 19.78 -5.59 -22.72
CA THR A 240 21.18 -5.19 -22.81
C THR A 240 21.48 -4.46 -24.12
N SER A 241 21.40 -3.13 -24.09
CA SER A 241 21.72 -2.29 -25.25
C SER A 241 23.18 -2.42 -25.66
N THR A 242 23.44 -2.79 -26.91
CA THR A 242 24.77 -3.07 -27.46
C THR A 242 25.70 -1.84 -27.45
N GLY A 243 26.78 -1.92 -26.68
CA GLY A 243 28.08 -1.28 -26.99
C GLY A 243 28.21 0.26 -26.95
N ILE A 244 27.15 1.05 -26.74
CA ILE A 244 27.27 2.52 -26.69
C ILE A 244 27.66 2.99 -25.29
N SER A 245 28.85 3.59 -25.18
CA SER A 245 29.43 4.00 -23.90
C SER A 245 28.59 5.05 -23.16
N LEU A 246 28.26 4.73 -21.90
CA LEU A 246 27.37 5.51 -21.03
C LEU A 246 27.80 6.97 -20.82
N TRP A 247 29.10 7.29 -20.92
CA TRP A 247 29.62 8.64 -20.68
C TRP A 247 29.40 9.63 -21.84
N LYS A 248 28.87 9.20 -22.99
CA LYS A 248 28.58 10.09 -24.15
C LYS A 248 27.12 10.53 -24.30
N LYS A 249 26.18 9.96 -23.52
CA LYS A 249 24.75 10.28 -23.65
C LYS A 249 24.38 11.53 -22.84
N SER A 250 23.47 12.36 -23.37
CA SER A 250 22.93 13.49 -22.62
C SER A 250 22.12 13.00 -21.41
N ARG A 251 21.71 13.91 -20.52
CA ARG A 251 20.79 13.54 -19.44
C ARG A 251 19.42 13.11 -19.99
N GLU A 252 18.94 13.80 -21.02
CA GLU A 252 17.63 13.56 -21.62
C GLU A 252 17.57 12.23 -22.37
N ASP A 253 18.68 11.81 -23.00
CA ASP A 253 18.79 10.49 -23.62
C ASP A 253 18.81 9.36 -22.59
N ARG A 254 19.49 9.57 -21.44
CA ARG A 254 19.50 8.60 -20.34
C ARG A 254 18.14 8.48 -19.65
N ASP A 255 17.47 9.62 -19.40
CA ASP A 255 16.14 9.63 -18.82
C ASP A 255 15.13 8.94 -19.77
N ARG A 256 15.27 9.12 -21.10
CA ARG A 256 14.45 8.43 -22.12
C ARG A 256 14.72 6.92 -22.16
N GLU A 257 15.98 6.51 -22.24
CA GLU A 257 16.38 5.10 -22.24
C GLU A 257 15.91 4.36 -20.97
N LEU A 258 15.88 5.06 -19.83
CA LEU A 258 15.33 4.53 -18.58
C LEU A 258 13.80 4.38 -18.64
N VAL A 259 13.07 5.34 -19.22
CA VAL A 259 11.62 5.20 -19.48
C VAL A 259 11.35 4.04 -20.42
N ASP A 260 12.05 3.97 -21.56
CA ASP A 260 11.86 2.91 -22.55
C ASP A 260 12.13 1.51 -21.96
N SER A 261 13.08 1.40 -21.02
CA SER A 261 13.39 0.14 -20.34
C SER A 261 12.29 -0.42 -19.44
N VAL A 262 11.31 0.40 -19.02
CA VAL A 262 10.12 -0.07 -18.30
C VAL A 262 8.88 -0.21 -19.21
N LEU A 263 8.93 0.22 -20.47
CA LEU A 263 7.80 0.10 -21.42
C LEU A 263 7.72 -1.31 -22.05
N GLN A 264 7.60 -2.31 -21.17
CA GLN A 264 7.55 -3.74 -21.47
C GLN A 264 6.20 -4.35 -21.07
N PRO A 265 5.75 -5.45 -21.71
CA PRO A 265 4.61 -6.25 -21.24
C PRO A 265 4.81 -6.74 -19.80
N GLY A 266 3.73 -6.80 -19.02
CA GLY A 266 3.77 -7.24 -17.62
C GLY A 266 4.38 -8.64 -17.41
N LYS A 267 4.26 -9.54 -18.40
CA LYS A 267 4.89 -10.89 -18.37
C LYS A 267 6.43 -10.86 -18.33
N ASN A 268 7.07 -9.74 -18.67
CA ASN A 268 8.52 -9.57 -18.59
C ASN A 268 9.00 -9.13 -17.20
N MET A 269 8.10 -8.93 -16.22
CA MET A 269 8.52 -8.62 -14.85
C MET A 269 9.33 -9.78 -14.25
N ARG A 270 10.36 -9.41 -13.49
CA ARG A 270 11.21 -10.30 -12.69
C ARG A 270 10.78 -10.33 -11.22
N ALA A 271 10.12 -9.27 -10.77
CA ALA A 271 9.42 -9.23 -9.49
C ALA A 271 8.28 -8.21 -9.56
N ALA A 272 7.28 -8.38 -8.70
CA ALA A 272 6.23 -7.39 -8.47
C ALA A 272 5.74 -7.47 -7.03
N GLY A 273 5.23 -6.37 -6.49
CA GLY A 273 4.68 -6.35 -5.15
C GLY A 273 3.84 -5.11 -4.84
N TYR A 274 3.22 -5.15 -3.67
CA TYR A 274 2.55 -4.01 -3.06
C TYR A 274 2.74 -4.02 -1.55
N CYS A 275 2.64 -2.84 -0.93
CA CYS A 275 2.51 -2.71 0.51
C CYS A 275 1.15 -2.11 0.83
N LEU A 276 0.28 -2.89 1.47
CA LEU A 276 -1.01 -2.44 2.00
C LEU A 276 -0.79 -1.66 3.29
N TYR A 277 -1.39 -0.48 3.41
CA TYR A 277 -1.52 0.29 4.64
C TYR A 277 -2.97 0.23 5.10
N SER A 278 -3.25 -0.55 6.14
CA SER A 278 -4.59 -0.81 6.69
C SER A 278 -4.49 -1.04 8.21
N SER A 279 -5.46 -1.76 8.80
CA SER A 279 -5.42 -2.22 10.20
C SER A 279 -4.13 -2.95 10.58
N ALA A 280 -3.47 -3.58 9.60
CA ALA A 280 -2.06 -3.94 9.64
C ALA A 280 -1.37 -3.42 8.37
N THR A 281 -0.05 -3.26 8.43
CA THR A 281 0.77 -3.01 7.23
C THR A 281 1.31 -4.34 6.71
N VAL A 282 1.03 -4.66 5.45
CA VAL A 282 1.39 -5.96 4.84
C VAL A 282 2.07 -5.75 3.49
N LEU A 283 3.33 -6.18 3.38
CA LEU A 283 4.08 -6.22 2.14
C LEU A 283 3.88 -7.58 1.48
N VAL A 284 3.32 -7.60 0.27
CA VAL A 284 3.13 -8.81 -0.54
C VAL A 284 3.92 -8.67 -1.83
N PHE A 285 4.71 -9.68 -2.19
CA PHE A 285 5.49 -9.67 -3.43
C PHE A 285 5.74 -11.08 -3.98
N THR A 286 6.23 -11.13 -5.21
CA THR A 286 6.72 -12.33 -5.90
C THR A 286 8.05 -12.04 -6.57
N LEU A 287 8.93 -13.05 -6.64
CA LEU A 287 10.17 -13.06 -7.42
C LEU A 287 10.07 -13.97 -8.66
N GLY A 288 8.85 -14.34 -9.05
CA GLY A 288 8.51 -15.16 -10.22
C GLY A 288 7.90 -16.53 -9.88
N GLU A 289 8.33 -17.17 -8.80
CA GLU A 289 7.94 -18.56 -8.47
C GLU A 289 6.75 -18.68 -7.51
N SER A 290 6.76 -17.91 -6.42
CA SER A 290 5.69 -17.91 -5.42
C SER A 290 5.47 -16.53 -4.82
N VAL A 291 4.27 -16.30 -4.27
CA VAL A 291 3.89 -15.03 -3.64
C VAL A 291 4.10 -15.14 -2.13
N GLN A 292 4.75 -14.15 -1.54
CA GLN A 292 5.06 -14.10 -0.12
C GLN A 292 4.43 -12.86 0.52
N GLY A 293 3.79 -13.03 1.67
CA GLY A 293 3.20 -11.93 2.46
C GLY A 293 3.88 -11.77 3.82
N PHE A 294 4.40 -10.56 4.07
CA PHE A 294 5.05 -10.16 5.31
C PHE A 294 4.23 -9.08 6.02
N THR A 295 3.94 -9.27 7.30
CA THR A 295 3.29 -8.25 8.14
C THR A 295 4.36 -7.44 8.88
N LEU A 296 4.21 -6.12 8.92
CA LEU A 296 5.06 -5.25 9.73
C LEU A 296 4.72 -5.40 11.22
N ASP A 297 5.68 -5.85 12.01
CA ASP A 297 5.61 -5.76 13.47
C ASP A 297 6.00 -4.33 13.90
N PRO A 298 5.10 -3.54 14.54
CA PRO A 298 5.40 -2.18 14.93
C PRO A 298 6.29 -2.06 16.18
N GLN A 299 6.47 -3.13 16.96
CA GLN A 299 7.38 -3.18 18.11
C GLN A 299 8.81 -3.46 17.65
N MET A 300 8.99 -4.43 16.74
CA MET A 300 10.29 -4.77 16.17
C MET A 300 10.71 -3.85 15.00
N GLN A 301 9.75 -3.11 14.41
CA GLN A 301 9.93 -2.35 13.17
C GLN A 301 10.44 -3.20 12.00
N GLU A 302 10.05 -4.48 11.97
CA GLU A 302 10.44 -5.44 10.95
C GLU A 302 9.27 -6.12 10.26
N PHE A 303 9.43 -6.37 8.96
CA PHE A 303 8.51 -7.17 8.18
C PHE A 303 8.77 -8.65 8.47
N VAL A 304 7.79 -9.35 9.04
CA VAL A 304 7.87 -10.77 9.42
C VAL A 304 6.98 -11.60 8.51
N LEU A 305 7.48 -12.73 8.03
CA LEU A 305 6.74 -13.65 7.16
C LEU A 305 5.52 -14.20 7.90
N THR A 306 4.33 -13.90 7.38
CA THR A 306 3.04 -14.30 7.95
C THR A 306 2.19 -15.11 6.98
N HIS A 307 2.42 -14.96 5.68
CA HIS A 307 1.70 -15.65 4.61
C HIS A 307 2.71 -16.26 3.62
N PRO A 308 3.31 -17.41 3.94
CA PRO A 308 4.18 -18.13 3.01
C PRO A 308 3.38 -18.72 1.84
N ASP A 309 3.93 -18.64 0.64
CA ASP A 309 3.41 -19.29 -0.58
C ASP A 309 1.90 -19.03 -0.82
N LEU A 310 1.51 -17.75 -0.83
CA LEU A 310 0.15 -17.29 -1.06
C LEU A 310 -0.41 -17.78 -2.39
N THR A 311 -1.52 -18.52 -2.31
CA THR A 311 -2.31 -18.98 -3.46
C THR A 311 -3.71 -18.41 -3.38
N ILE A 312 -4.24 -17.93 -4.52
CA ILE A 312 -5.61 -17.42 -4.59
C ILE A 312 -6.60 -18.60 -4.69
N PRO A 313 -7.78 -18.55 -4.04
CA PRO A 313 -8.83 -19.52 -4.29
C PRO A 313 -9.22 -19.54 -5.78
N LYS A 314 -9.47 -20.72 -6.36
CA LYS A 314 -9.85 -20.85 -7.78
C LYS A 314 -11.16 -20.13 -8.13
N ARG A 315 -12.09 -20.09 -7.17
CA ARG A 315 -13.38 -19.39 -7.20
C ARG A 315 -13.62 -18.75 -5.83
N GLY A 316 -14.20 -17.55 -5.80
CA GLY A 316 -14.69 -16.92 -4.58
C GLY A 316 -16.21 -16.78 -4.54
N SER A 317 -16.68 -15.72 -3.89
CA SER A 317 -18.10 -15.35 -3.79
C SER A 317 -18.31 -13.84 -3.68
N VAL A 318 -17.32 -13.08 -4.16
CA VAL A 318 -17.24 -11.61 -4.02
C VAL A 318 -16.93 -11.01 -5.38
N TYR A 319 -17.61 -9.92 -5.72
CA TYR A 319 -17.22 -9.05 -6.82
C TYR A 319 -16.96 -7.62 -6.30
N SER A 320 -16.04 -6.93 -6.98
CA SER A 320 -15.50 -5.66 -6.53
C SER A 320 -15.34 -4.69 -7.70
N CYS A 321 -16.31 -3.79 -7.85
CA CYS A 321 -16.33 -2.72 -8.85
C CYS A 321 -17.11 -1.51 -8.34
N ASN A 322 -16.89 -0.34 -8.95
CA ASN A 322 -17.69 0.86 -8.69
C ASN A 322 -18.98 0.84 -9.51
N GLU A 323 -20.08 0.35 -8.94
CA GLU A 323 -21.37 0.27 -9.65
C GLU A 323 -21.97 1.61 -10.08
N ALA A 324 -21.49 2.75 -9.57
CA ALA A 324 -21.94 4.06 -10.03
C ALA A 324 -21.66 4.30 -11.54
N ASN A 325 -20.71 3.56 -12.12
CA ASN A 325 -20.32 3.65 -13.53
C ASN A 325 -21.13 2.69 -14.45
N SER A 326 -22.18 2.02 -13.95
CA SER A 326 -22.88 0.96 -14.71
C SER A 326 -23.43 1.38 -16.06
N GLU A 327 -23.90 2.63 -16.17
CA GLU A 327 -24.47 3.19 -17.40
C GLU A 327 -23.42 3.42 -18.51
N GLY A 328 -22.13 3.46 -18.15
CA GLY A 328 -21.01 3.56 -19.09
C GLY A 328 -20.43 2.21 -19.51
N TRP A 329 -20.79 1.12 -18.84
CA TRP A 329 -20.28 -0.22 -19.15
C TRP A 329 -20.98 -0.83 -20.37
N ASP A 330 -20.35 -1.83 -20.98
CA ASP A 330 -20.98 -2.60 -22.06
C ASP A 330 -22.04 -3.59 -21.55
N ASP A 331 -22.91 -4.03 -22.46
CA ASP A 331 -24.01 -4.94 -22.18
C ASP A 331 -23.53 -6.33 -21.70
N ALA A 332 -22.32 -6.75 -22.07
CA ALA A 332 -21.73 -8.02 -21.62
C ALA A 332 -21.44 -7.96 -20.13
N TYR A 333 -20.70 -6.94 -19.70
CA TYR A 333 -20.34 -6.76 -18.29
C TYR A 333 -21.57 -6.53 -17.41
N ASN A 334 -22.53 -5.72 -17.89
CA ASN A 334 -23.80 -5.53 -17.21
C ASN A 334 -24.60 -6.84 -17.08
N SER A 335 -24.56 -7.72 -18.10
CA SER A 335 -25.21 -9.04 -18.05
C SER A 335 -24.52 -10.02 -17.09
N TYR A 336 -23.18 -10.12 -17.15
CA TYR A 336 -22.36 -10.90 -16.22
C TYR A 336 -22.62 -10.50 -14.77
N LEU A 337 -22.53 -9.20 -14.48
CA LEU A 337 -22.73 -8.66 -13.14
C LEU A 337 -24.16 -8.92 -12.63
N ARG A 338 -25.17 -8.84 -13.51
CA ARG A 338 -26.56 -9.20 -13.18
C ARG A 338 -26.70 -10.68 -12.84
N ASN A 339 -25.97 -11.56 -13.54
CA ASN A 339 -25.99 -13.00 -13.25
C ASN A 339 -25.33 -13.32 -11.91
N LEU A 340 -24.19 -12.70 -11.57
CA LEU A 340 -23.60 -12.80 -10.22
C LEU A 340 -24.54 -12.29 -9.11
N LYS A 341 -25.20 -11.15 -9.32
CA LYS A 341 -26.15 -10.56 -8.37
C LYS A 341 -27.39 -11.42 -8.11
N THR A 342 -27.85 -12.14 -9.12
CA THR A 342 -29.09 -12.93 -9.09
C THR A 342 -28.87 -14.44 -8.85
N GLY A 343 -27.61 -14.90 -8.77
CA GLY A 343 -27.29 -16.31 -8.61
C GLY A 343 -27.50 -17.15 -9.88
N LYS A 344 -27.38 -16.50 -11.05
CA LYS A 344 -27.46 -17.12 -12.37
C LYS A 344 -26.09 -17.33 -13.05
N GLY A 345 -25.00 -16.93 -12.38
CA GLY A 345 -23.64 -17.31 -12.76
C GLY A 345 -23.36 -18.79 -12.48
N GLU A 346 -22.19 -19.28 -12.86
CA GLU A 346 -21.82 -20.70 -12.85
C GLU A 346 -21.96 -21.37 -11.48
N THR A 347 -21.78 -20.62 -10.39
CA THR A 347 -21.89 -21.13 -9.01
C THR A 347 -23.33 -21.36 -8.54
N GLY A 348 -24.34 -20.84 -9.25
CA GLY A 348 -25.74 -20.83 -8.81
C GLY A 348 -26.00 -19.99 -7.54
N LYS A 349 -25.04 -19.17 -7.10
CA LYS A 349 -25.10 -18.42 -5.83
C LYS A 349 -24.95 -16.92 -6.07
N ARG A 350 -25.63 -16.13 -5.24
CA ARG A 350 -25.49 -14.66 -5.25
C ARG A 350 -24.14 -14.26 -4.68
N TYR A 351 -23.37 -13.46 -5.40
CA TYR A 351 -22.10 -12.92 -4.89
C TYR A 351 -22.35 -11.69 -4.01
N ALA A 352 -21.47 -11.49 -3.03
CA ALA A 352 -21.43 -10.28 -2.23
C ALA A 352 -20.68 -9.16 -2.99
N HIS A 353 -21.25 -7.96 -3.03
CA HIS A 353 -20.51 -6.77 -3.43
C HIS A 353 -19.55 -6.34 -2.31
N ARG A 354 -18.29 -6.09 -2.65
CA ARG A 354 -17.32 -5.42 -1.77
C ARG A 354 -16.44 -4.53 -2.63
N TYR A 355 -16.53 -3.22 -2.45
CA TYR A 355 -15.67 -2.26 -3.11
C TYR A 355 -15.16 -1.26 -2.07
N VAL A 356 -13.85 -1.24 -1.85
CA VAL A 356 -13.20 -0.36 -0.87
C VAL A 356 -12.79 0.97 -1.52
N GLY A 357 -12.51 0.96 -2.83
CA GLY A 357 -12.06 2.14 -3.57
C GLY A 357 -10.55 2.38 -3.51
N SER A 358 -9.78 1.41 -3.00
CA SER A 358 -8.33 1.30 -3.23
C SER A 358 -8.05 -0.01 -3.92
N MET A 359 -7.31 0.04 -5.02
CA MET A 359 -6.95 -1.14 -5.79
C MET A 359 -6.13 -2.13 -4.95
N VAL A 360 -5.20 -1.62 -4.12
CA VAL A 360 -4.39 -2.45 -3.22
C VAL A 360 -5.27 -3.17 -2.21
N GLY A 361 -6.21 -2.48 -1.57
CA GLY A 361 -7.12 -3.08 -0.59
C GLY A 361 -8.08 -4.09 -1.20
N ASP A 362 -8.69 -3.76 -2.34
CA ASP A 362 -9.63 -4.64 -3.02
C ASP A 362 -8.94 -5.88 -3.60
N ILE A 363 -7.73 -5.76 -4.16
CA ILE A 363 -6.96 -6.91 -4.67
C ILE A 363 -6.36 -7.75 -3.55
N HIS A 364 -5.89 -7.15 -2.44
CA HIS A 364 -5.40 -7.92 -1.29
C HIS A 364 -6.51 -8.82 -0.70
N ARG A 365 -7.73 -8.29 -0.57
CA ARG A 365 -8.91 -9.10 -0.18
C ARG A 365 -9.18 -10.21 -1.20
N THR A 366 -9.17 -9.90 -2.49
CA THR A 366 -9.41 -10.88 -3.56
C THR A 366 -8.34 -11.98 -3.59
N LEU A 367 -7.08 -11.65 -3.30
CA LEU A 367 -5.97 -12.60 -3.19
C LEU A 367 -6.18 -13.61 -2.04
N LEU A 368 -6.69 -13.16 -0.89
CA LEU A 368 -6.91 -14.03 0.29
C LEU A 368 -8.23 -14.81 0.25
N TYR A 369 -9.32 -14.21 -0.26
CA TYR A 369 -10.67 -14.78 -0.17
C TYR A 369 -11.28 -15.17 -1.51
N GLY A 370 -10.57 -14.94 -2.62
CA GLY A 370 -11.04 -15.18 -3.98
C GLY A 370 -12.11 -14.18 -4.43
N GLY A 371 -12.62 -14.42 -5.64
CA GLY A 371 -13.59 -13.57 -6.32
C GLY A 371 -12.92 -12.73 -7.42
N ILE A 372 -13.59 -11.65 -7.82
CA ILE A 372 -13.16 -10.80 -8.94
C ILE A 372 -13.10 -9.31 -8.55
N PHE A 373 -11.95 -8.69 -8.79
CA PHE A 373 -11.80 -7.24 -8.89
C PHE A 373 -11.98 -6.82 -10.35
N ALA A 374 -12.78 -5.78 -10.59
CA ALA A 374 -13.10 -5.30 -11.92
C ALA A 374 -13.11 -3.77 -11.95
N TYR A 375 -12.36 -3.22 -12.89
CA TYR A 375 -12.38 -1.81 -13.26
C TYR A 375 -12.57 -1.73 -14.78
N PRO A 376 -13.82 -1.79 -15.28
CA PRO A 376 -14.11 -1.82 -16.72
C PRO A 376 -13.73 -0.51 -17.44
N ALA A 377 -13.81 -0.54 -18.77
CA ALA A 377 -13.94 0.67 -19.57
C ALA A 377 -15.30 1.32 -19.29
N ASP A 378 -15.31 2.65 -19.22
CA ASP A 378 -16.52 3.46 -19.09
C ASP A 378 -16.66 4.33 -20.34
N ARG A 379 -17.67 4.05 -21.17
CA ARG A 379 -17.88 4.73 -22.45
C ARG A 379 -18.29 6.20 -22.29
N LEU A 380 -18.68 6.64 -21.09
CA LEU A 380 -19.10 8.02 -20.80
C LEU A 380 -17.91 8.87 -20.32
N GLU A 381 -17.07 8.35 -19.42
CA GLU A 381 -15.97 9.12 -18.82
C GLU A 381 -14.56 8.57 -19.10
N HIS A 382 -14.40 7.24 -19.17
CA HIS A 382 -13.08 6.57 -19.19
C HIS A 382 -13.04 5.40 -20.20
N PRO A 383 -13.10 5.66 -21.52
CA PRO A 383 -13.27 4.62 -22.54
C PRO A 383 -12.07 3.67 -22.65
N ASP A 384 -10.89 4.10 -22.22
CA ASP A 384 -9.67 3.29 -22.09
C ASP A 384 -9.41 2.78 -20.66
N GLY A 385 -10.43 2.80 -19.80
CA GLY A 385 -10.30 2.54 -18.36
C GLY A 385 -9.64 3.69 -17.61
N ASN A 386 -9.53 3.57 -16.28
CA ASN A 386 -8.98 4.63 -15.43
C ASN A 386 -7.67 4.28 -14.73
N LEU A 387 -7.40 2.99 -14.50
CA LEU A 387 -6.21 2.53 -13.77
C LEU A 387 -4.99 2.50 -14.69
N GLN A 388 -3.84 2.94 -14.19
CA GLN A 388 -2.61 2.92 -14.99
C GLN A 388 -2.03 1.51 -15.11
N LEU A 389 -1.75 1.11 -16.34
CA LEU A 389 -1.30 -0.23 -16.70
C LEU A 389 0.06 -0.55 -16.05
N LEU A 390 1.07 0.28 -16.33
CA LEU A 390 2.48 -0.03 -16.03
C LEU A 390 2.77 -0.20 -14.54
N TYR A 391 2.21 0.67 -13.68
CA TYR A 391 2.57 0.76 -12.26
C TYR A 391 1.42 0.46 -11.28
N LYS A 392 0.23 0.09 -11.78
CA LYS A 392 -0.86 -0.45 -10.94
C LYS A 392 -1.35 -1.80 -11.44
N ALA A 393 -1.89 -1.85 -12.66
CA ALA A 393 -2.65 -3.00 -13.12
C ALA A 393 -1.76 -4.21 -13.50
N ALA A 394 -0.66 -4.00 -14.23
CA ALA A 394 0.28 -5.07 -14.58
C ALA A 394 1.02 -5.66 -13.37
N PRO A 395 1.55 -4.89 -12.39
CA PRO A 395 2.15 -5.47 -11.19
C PRO A 395 1.16 -6.32 -10.38
N MET A 396 -0.07 -5.85 -10.21
CA MET A 396 -1.12 -6.60 -9.51
C MET A 396 -1.52 -7.88 -10.24
N ALA A 397 -1.65 -7.82 -11.57
CA ALA A 397 -1.90 -8.99 -12.40
C ALA A 397 -0.76 -10.02 -12.32
N TYR A 398 0.49 -9.58 -12.22
CA TYR A 398 1.64 -10.48 -12.12
C TYR A 398 1.61 -11.26 -10.79
N ILE A 399 1.34 -10.57 -9.68
CA ILE A 399 1.18 -11.19 -8.35
C ILE A 399 0.02 -12.18 -8.36
N VAL A 400 -1.15 -11.79 -8.87
CA VAL A 400 -2.33 -12.68 -8.90
C VAL A 400 -2.13 -13.86 -9.85
N HIS A 401 -1.42 -13.69 -10.97
CA HIS A 401 -1.04 -14.78 -11.85
C HIS A 401 -0.09 -15.77 -11.17
N THR A 402 0.98 -15.31 -10.49
CA THR A 402 1.85 -16.19 -9.70
C THR A 402 1.07 -16.94 -8.61
N ALA A 403 0.07 -16.30 -7.99
CA ALA A 403 -0.78 -16.93 -6.98
C ALA A 403 -1.76 -17.99 -7.55
N GLY A 404 -1.77 -18.24 -8.87
CA GLY A 404 -2.67 -19.19 -9.54
C GLY A 404 -4.00 -18.58 -10.03
N GLY A 405 -4.11 -17.26 -10.07
CA GLY A 405 -5.26 -16.52 -10.56
C GLY A 405 -5.15 -16.13 -12.03
N LYS A 406 -6.05 -15.24 -12.47
CA LYS A 406 -6.13 -14.75 -13.84
C LYS A 406 -6.37 -13.23 -13.88
N ALA A 407 -5.88 -12.59 -14.93
CA ALA A 407 -6.00 -11.15 -15.15
C ALA A 407 -6.16 -10.84 -16.64
N ILE A 408 -7.24 -10.16 -17.03
CA ILE A 408 -7.54 -9.79 -18.42
C ILE A 408 -7.82 -8.29 -18.58
N ASP A 409 -7.60 -7.78 -19.79
CA ASP A 409 -7.79 -6.36 -20.19
C ASP A 409 -9.24 -6.01 -20.56
N GLY A 410 -10.12 -7.02 -20.65
CA GLY A 410 -11.50 -6.86 -21.12
C GLY A 410 -11.67 -6.52 -22.59
N ARG A 411 -10.63 -6.70 -23.42
CA ARG A 411 -10.67 -6.45 -24.87
C ARG A 411 -10.03 -7.58 -25.67
N SER A 412 -8.78 -7.92 -25.38
CA SER A 412 -7.89 -8.67 -26.28
C SER A 412 -7.20 -9.87 -25.64
N GLY A 413 -7.22 -10.00 -24.31
CA GLY A 413 -6.73 -11.19 -23.61
C GLY A 413 -6.06 -10.87 -22.28
N SER A 414 -4.94 -11.54 -22.01
CA SER A 414 -4.20 -11.41 -20.75
C SER A 414 -3.63 -10.01 -20.56
N LEU A 415 -3.91 -9.39 -19.40
CA LEU A 415 -3.43 -8.05 -19.07
C LEU A 415 -1.89 -7.97 -19.03
N LEU A 416 -1.22 -9.11 -18.80
CA LEU A 416 0.24 -9.21 -18.76
C LEU A 416 0.90 -9.17 -20.15
N GLU A 417 0.14 -9.36 -21.22
CA GLU A 417 0.67 -9.29 -22.59
C GLU A 417 0.59 -7.90 -23.21
N VAL A 418 -0.24 -7.01 -22.64
CA VAL A 418 -0.39 -5.64 -23.10
C VAL A 418 0.92 -4.87 -22.88
N ARG A 419 1.55 -4.43 -23.97
CA ARG A 419 2.69 -3.52 -23.92
C ARG A 419 2.19 -2.09 -23.70
N PRO A 420 2.71 -1.33 -22.72
CA PRO A 420 2.39 0.08 -22.57
C PRO A 420 3.19 0.93 -23.58
N ASP A 421 2.51 1.82 -24.32
CA ASP A 421 3.11 2.82 -25.20
C ASP A 421 3.66 4.03 -24.43
N ARG A 422 3.13 4.29 -23.23
CA ARG A 422 3.52 5.40 -22.35
C ARG A 422 3.34 5.05 -20.89
N VAL A 423 4.16 5.68 -20.02
CA VAL A 423 4.18 5.44 -18.56
C VAL A 423 2.79 5.54 -17.93
N HIS A 424 2.02 6.57 -18.29
CA HIS A 424 0.68 6.83 -17.74
C HIS A 424 -0.46 6.23 -18.56
N GLN A 425 -0.20 5.21 -19.39
CA GLN A 425 -1.27 4.54 -20.13
C GLN A 425 -2.28 3.93 -19.16
N LYS A 426 -3.56 4.27 -19.35
CA LYS A 426 -4.68 3.67 -18.64
C LYS A 426 -5.13 2.39 -19.36
N SER A 427 -5.74 1.48 -18.62
CA SER A 427 -6.30 0.23 -19.14
C SER A 427 -7.48 -0.23 -18.26
N PRO A 428 -8.51 -0.86 -18.83
CA PRO A 428 -9.46 -1.64 -18.04
C PRO A 428 -8.76 -2.86 -17.43
N CYS A 429 -9.24 -3.37 -16.30
CA CYS A 429 -8.70 -4.62 -15.76
C CYS A 429 -9.73 -5.45 -15.01
N PHE A 430 -9.59 -6.76 -15.14
CA PHE A 430 -10.39 -7.76 -14.44
C PHE A 430 -9.42 -8.79 -13.86
N ILE A 431 -9.28 -8.83 -12.54
CA ILE A 431 -8.20 -9.52 -11.84
C ILE A 431 -8.79 -10.33 -10.67
N GLY A 432 -8.42 -11.60 -10.54
CA GLY A 432 -8.80 -12.39 -9.37
C GLY A 432 -8.70 -13.89 -9.57
N SER A 433 -9.61 -14.60 -8.90
CA SER A 433 -9.78 -16.04 -8.97
C SER A 433 -9.90 -16.52 -10.41
N TYR A 434 -9.14 -17.57 -10.76
CA TYR A 434 -9.02 -18.06 -12.13
C TYR A 434 -10.37 -18.35 -12.78
N ASP A 435 -11.26 -19.03 -12.05
CA ASP A 435 -12.55 -19.44 -12.56
C ASP A 435 -13.53 -18.26 -12.66
N ASP A 436 -13.49 -17.31 -11.71
CA ASP A 436 -14.35 -16.11 -11.73
C ASP A 436 -14.04 -15.18 -12.92
N VAL A 437 -12.76 -15.01 -13.24
CA VAL A 437 -12.30 -14.22 -14.39
C VAL A 437 -12.53 -14.99 -15.71
N SER A 438 -12.50 -16.32 -15.68
CA SER A 438 -12.82 -17.13 -16.86
C SER A 438 -14.33 -17.17 -17.15
N GLU A 439 -15.17 -17.18 -16.11
CA GLU A 439 -16.62 -16.97 -16.27
C GLU A 439 -16.88 -15.61 -16.92
N TRP A 440 -16.23 -14.53 -16.47
CA TRP A 440 -16.33 -13.22 -17.13
C TRP A 440 -15.88 -13.26 -18.60
N GLU A 441 -14.73 -13.87 -18.90
CA GLU A 441 -14.16 -13.95 -20.25
C GLU A 441 -15.13 -14.57 -21.28
N SER A 442 -15.94 -15.56 -20.87
CA SER A 442 -16.94 -16.18 -21.77
C SER A 442 -17.99 -15.19 -22.31
N TYR A 443 -18.37 -14.16 -21.54
CA TYR A 443 -19.35 -13.14 -21.96
C TYR A 443 -18.75 -12.19 -23.01
N LEU A 444 -17.43 -12.11 -23.12
CA LEU A 444 -16.75 -11.35 -24.19
C LEU A 444 -16.86 -12.11 -25.52
N SER A 445 -16.57 -13.42 -25.51
CA SER A 445 -16.62 -14.27 -26.70
C SER A 445 -18.02 -14.37 -27.31
N ASP A 446 -19.07 -14.47 -26.48
CA ASP A 446 -20.46 -14.53 -26.95
C ASP A 446 -20.90 -13.26 -27.71
N ASN A 447 -20.27 -12.11 -27.45
CA ASN A 447 -20.61 -10.83 -28.06
C ASN A 447 -19.91 -10.54 -29.40
N GLU A 448 -18.77 -11.18 -29.71
CA GLU A 448 -18.12 -11.00 -31.02
C GLU A 448 -19.05 -11.45 -32.17
N GLY A 449 -19.87 -12.48 -31.94
CA GLY A 449 -20.91 -12.93 -32.88
C GLY A 449 -22.03 -11.92 -33.15
N ILE A 450 -22.20 -10.91 -32.29
CA ILE A 450 -23.21 -9.84 -32.45
C ILE A 450 -22.61 -8.65 -33.22
N TYR A 451 -21.38 -8.26 -32.93
CA TYR A 451 -20.70 -7.17 -33.65
C TYR A 451 -20.44 -7.52 -35.13
N TYR A 452 -20.12 -8.78 -35.45
CA TYR A 452 -19.97 -9.22 -36.85
C TYR A 452 -21.26 -9.26 -37.67
N LYS A 453 -22.44 -9.31 -37.03
CA LYS A 453 -23.73 -9.24 -37.73
C LYS A 453 -24.18 -7.81 -38.00
N LYS A 454 -23.97 -6.88 -37.05
CA LYS A 454 -24.32 -5.46 -37.21
C LYS A 454 -23.48 -4.68 -38.24
N GLY A 455 -22.46 -5.30 -38.84
CA GLY A 455 -21.62 -4.71 -39.88
C GLY A 455 -21.91 -5.17 -41.32
N ARG A 456 -23.04 -5.84 -41.57
CA ARG A 456 -23.39 -6.39 -42.91
C ARG A 456 -24.87 -6.27 -43.33
N ASP A 457 -25.65 -5.43 -42.65
CA ASP A 457 -27.02 -5.05 -43.04
C ASP A 457 -27.06 -3.56 -43.44
#